data_AF-A0A125RME8-F1
#
_entry.id   AF-A0A125RME8-F1
#
_cell.length_a   1.000
_cell.length_b   1.000
_cell.length_c   1.000
_cell.angle_alpha   90.00
_cell.angle_beta   90.00
_cell.angle_gamma   90.00
#
_symmetry.space_group_name_H-M   'P 1'
#
loop_
_entity.id
_entity.type
_entity.pdbx_description
1 polymer ?
#
loop_
_entity_poly.entity_id
_entity_poly.type
_entity_poly.pdbx_seq_one_letter_code
_entity_poly.pdbx_strand_id
1 'polypeptide(L)'
;GTKIGYANKDLMALDVGLKFGSSSNWAPDDPSGIQHMKHFDGSTRLEGGEYIYIYDPDTKDWKWTEGGGKGTWNGDPLWFPPAGDYYFTATKNGDAEVYHYGIGFDFSMKPLDKMLTVAFTVNSTFGKQYKKVDDGLLNLGFEVTSEPMDGLKLKAGFDGKYVFDNKAFDWDTVFTAEYKWVGAGVYVASANTKVGSSKIDMAVFAQFATKGDKEDATNLVEGLDAGVYIGMYKLLGSSKFPFFTKVWGAYTVNINDSMWIKPY
;
A
#
# COMPACT_ATOMS: atom_id res chain seq x y z
N GLY A 1 4.59 9.72 9.24
CA GLY A 1 3.44 10.42 9.84
C GLY A 1 3.35 10.09 11.31
N THR A 2 2.59 10.87 12.07
CA THR A 2 2.41 10.75 13.53
C THR A 2 0.91 10.82 13.86
N LYS A 3 0.43 9.96 14.77
CA LYS A 3 -0.92 10.05 15.36
C LYS A 3 -0.81 10.54 16.79
N ILE A 4 -1.60 11.55 17.16
CA ILE A 4 -1.75 12.04 18.53
C ILE A 4 -3.22 11.91 18.89
N GLY A 5 -3.54 11.25 19.98
CA GLY A 5 -4.92 10.93 20.30
C GLY A 5 -5.14 10.48 21.73
N TYR A 6 -6.40 10.16 22.02
CA TYR A 6 -6.88 9.64 23.28
C TYR A 6 -7.50 8.26 23.05
N ALA A 7 -7.06 7.28 23.84
CA ALA A 7 -7.66 5.95 23.84
C ALA A 7 -8.06 5.55 25.27
N ASN A 8 -9.26 5.02 25.44
CA ASN A 8 -9.77 4.54 26.71
C ASN A 8 -10.59 3.26 26.53
N LYS A 9 -10.07 2.16 27.09
CA LYS A 9 -10.71 0.84 27.05
C LYS A 9 -12.03 0.80 27.82
N ASP A 10 -12.11 1.52 28.93
CA ASP A 10 -13.26 1.52 29.83
C ASP A 10 -14.40 2.42 29.32
N LEU A 11 -14.10 3.34 28.40
CA LEU A 11 -15.09 4.15 27.71
C LEU A 11 -15.42 3.55 26.34
N MET A 12 -16.04 2.35 26.34
CA MET A 12 -16.45 1.67 25.11
C MET A 12 -15.30 1.46 24.12
N ALA A 13 -14.08 1.19 24.62
CA ALA A 13 -12.87 1.12 23.78
C ALA A 13 -12.69 2.31 22.81
N LEU A 14 -13.07 3.51 23.24
CA LEU A 14 -12.92 4.74 22.47
C LEU A 14 -11.46 4.95 22.08
N ASP A 15 -11.20 5.21 20.80
CA ASP A 15 -9.93 5.70 20.26
C ASP A 15 -10.24 6.86 19.31
N VAL A 16 -9.74 8.03 19.65
CA VAL A 16 -9.84 9.24 18.82
C VAL A 16 -8.44 9.78 18.60
N GLY A 17 -8.09 10.16 17.38
CA GLY A 17 -6.79 10.76 17.13
C GLY A 17 -6.73 11.64 15.90
N LEU A 18 -5.84 12.62 15.97
CA LEU A 18 -5.41 13.41 14.84
C LEU A 18 -4.15 12.77 14.25
N LYS A 19 -4.15 12.61 12.92
CA LYS A 19 -3.02 12.10 12.14
C LYS A 19 -2.38 13.25 11.40
N PHE A 20 -1.05 13.23 11.36
CA PHE A 20 -0.24 14.17 10.61
C PHE A 20 0.75 13.41 9.73
N GLY A 21 0.86 13.79 8.47
CA GLY A 21 1.80 13.25 7.50
C GLY A 21 2.65 14.36 6.91
N SER A 22 3.88 14.03 6.52
CA SER A 22 4.71 14.88 5.66
C SER A 22 5.49 13.96 4.73
N SER A 23 5.63 14.32 3.46
CA SER A 23 6.72 13.82 2.63
C SER A 23 8.05 14.45 3.10
N SER A 24 9.17 13.73 2.95
CA SER A 24 10.47 14.10 3.51
C SER A 24 11.13 15.26 2.75
N ASN A 25 11.99 16.03 3.43
CA ASN A 25 12.66 17.24 2.95
C ASN A 25 13.93 16.99 2.10
N TRP A 26 14.14 15.77 1.60
CA TRP A 26 15.46 15.32 1.10
C TRP A 26 15.54 15.11 -0.42
N ALA A 27 14.50 15.45 -1.17
CA ALA A 27 14.54 15.51 -2.62
C ALA A 27 14.57 16.97 -3.07
N PRO A 28 15.50 17.39 -3.94
CA PRO A 28 15.52 18.74 -4.46
C PRO A 28 14.29 19.02 -5.34
N ASP A 29 13.73 20.23 -5.22
CA ASP A 29 12.54 20.71 -5.95
C ASP A 29 12.71 20.66 -7.49
N ASP A 30 13.94 20.66 -8.00
CA ASP A 30 14.30 20.55 -9.42
C ASP A 30 15.40 19.48 -9.63
N PRO A 31 15.51 18.86 -10.82
CA PRO A 31 16.67 18.06 -11.18
C PRO A 31 17.94 18.88 -10.96
N SER A 32 18.69 18.53 -9.91
CA SER A 32 19.88 19.25 -9.51
C SER A 32 21.00 18.25 -9.28
N GLY A 33 22.19 18.61 -9.74
CA GLY A 33 23.40 17.88 -9.42
C GLY A 33 23.74 18.11 -7.96
N ILE A 34 23.63 17.07 -7.13
CA ILE A 34 24.13 17.15 -5.75
C ILE A 34 25.63 16.90 -5.78
N GLN A 35 26.42 17.97 -5.68
CA GLN A 35 27.86 17.89 -5.61
C GLN A 35 28.33 17.60 -4.18
N HIS A 36 29.11 16.53 -4.01
CA HIS A 36 29.81 16.22 -2.78
C HIS A 36 31.12 15.51 -3.09
N MET A 37 32.00 15.39 -2.10
CA MET A 37 33.22 14.61 -2.26
C MET A 37 32.90 13.12 -1.98
N LYS A 38 33.23 12.24 -2.92
CA LYS A 38 33.01 10.79 -2.80
C LYS A 38 34.34 10.07 -2.97
N HIS A 39 34.64 9.17 -2.04
CA HIS A 39 35.79 8.28 -2.12
C HIS A 39 35.46 7.09 -3.03
N PHE A 40 36.35 6.78 -3.97
CA PHE A 40 36.34 5.56 -4.75
C PHE A 40 37.56 4.72 -4.36
N ASP A 41 37.38 3.41 -4.30
CA ASP A 41 38.41 2.46 -3.87
C ASP A 41 39.13 1.77 -5.06
N GLY A 42 38.86 2.21 -6.29
CA GLY A 42 39.37 1.55 -7.52
C GLY A 42 38.52 0.38 -8.02
N SER A 43 37.53 -0.06 -7.24
CA SER A 43 36.65 -1.20 -7.58
C SER A 43 35.15 -0.84 -7.56
N THR A 44 34.82 0.30 -6.96
CA THR A 44 33.48 0.88 -6.93
C THR A 44 33.13 1.39 -8.31
N ARG A 45 32.06 0.83 -8.89
CA ARG A 45 31.57 1.23 -10.20
C ARG A 45 30.94 2.63 -10.15
N LEU A 46 31.23 3.45 -11.15
CA LEU A 46 30.54 4.71 -11.43
C LEU A 46 29.41 4.42 -12.41
N GLU A 47 28.17 4.70 -12.05
CA GLU A 47 26.99 4.37 -12.88
C GLU A 47 26.64 5.49 -13.88
N GLY A 48 25.78 5.17 -14.86
CA GLY A 48 25.25 6.18 -15.77
C GLY A 48 24.38 7.20 -15.03
N GLY A 49 24.56 8.50 -15.31
CA GLY A 49 23.95 9.60 -14.55
C GLY A 49 24.75 10.04 -13.31
N GLU A 50 25.87 9.37 -13.00
CA GLU A 50 26.86 9.81 -12.03
C GLU A 50 28.09 10.39 -12.75
N TYR A 51 28.68 11.44 -12.21
CA TYR A 51 29.84 12.13 -12.77
C TYR A 51 30.89 12.38 -11.71
N ILE A 52 32.16 12.30 -12.11
CA ILE A 52 33.30 12.75 -11.30
C ILE A 52 34.10 13.81 -12.04
N TYR A 53 34.72 14.73 -11.30
CA TYR A 53 35.68 15.68 -11.85
C TYR A 53 37.08 15.07 -11.82
N ILE A 54 37.65 14.79 -13.00
CA ILE A 54 38.92 14.08 -13.15
C ILE A 54 39.76 14.69 -14.27
N TYR A 55 41.09 14.66 -14.11
CA TYR A 55 42.05 15.02 -15.16
C TYR A 55 42.16 13.90 -16.18
N ASP A 56 41.89 14.17 -17.44
CA ASP A 56 42.07 13.23 -18.53
C ASP A 56 43.44 13.46 -19.20
N PRO A 57 44.40 12.53 -19.07
CA PRO A 57 45.73 12.68 -19.65
C PRO A 57 45.74 12.73 -21.18
N ASP A 58 44.76 12.13 -21.85
CA ASP A 58 44.68 12.11 -23.31
C ASP A 58 44.27 13.48 -23.87
N THR A 59 43.27 14.11 -23.25
CA THR A 59 42.81 15.45 -23.65
C THR A 59 43.55 16.58 -22.92
N LYS A 60 44.37 16.25 -21.93
CA LYS A 60 45.13 17.19 -21.06
C LYS A 60 44.26 18.24 -20.38
N ASP A 61 43.07 17.86 -19.93
CA ASP A 61 42.07 18.78 -19.36
C ASP A 61 41.34 18.16 -18.15
N TRP A 62 40.88 19.02 -17.23
CA TRP A 62 40.04 18.62 -16.12
C TRP A 62 38.57 18.76 -16.52
N LYS A 63 37.80 17.68 -16.44
CA LYS A 63 36.40 17.69 -16.86
C LYS A 63 35.53 16.79 -16.00
N TRP A 64 34.23 17.10 -15.98
CA TRP A 64 33.21 16.21 -15.46
C TRP A 64 33.02 15.05 -16.44
N THR A 65 33.25 13.83 -15.98
CA THR A 65 33.17 12.61 -16.80
C THR A 65 32.07 11.70 -16.27
N GLU A 66 31.12 11.31 -17.12
CA GLU A 66 29.99 10.42 -16.77
C GLU A 66 30.47 8.96 -16.65
N GLY A 67 29.92 8.24 -15.67
CA GLY A 67 30.09 6.80 -15.52
C GLY A 67 29.22 5.97 -16.46
N GLY A 68 29.17 4.67 -16.17
CA GLY A 68 28.43 3.70 -16.96
C GLY A 68 28.97 3.53 -18.38
N GLY A 69 30.26 3.83 -18.61
CA GLY A 69 30.93 3.71 -19.90
C GLY A 69 30.52 4.75 -20.95
N LYS A 70 29.81 5.80 -20.56
CA LYS A 70 29.43 6.90 -21.47
C LYS A 70 30.51 7.97 -21.59
N GLY A 71 31.24 8.24 -20.52
CA GLY A 71 32.44 9.06 -20.54
C GLY A 71 33.69 8.22 -20.79
N THR A 72 34.75 8.86 -21.27
CA THR A 72 36.08 8.23 -21.45
C THR A 72 37.13 8.90 -20.57
N TRP A 73 38.09 8.11 -20.09
CA TRP A 73 39.26 8.57 -19.36
C TRP A 73 40.50 7.81 -19.86
N ASN A 74 41.54 8.54 -20.29
CA ASN A 74 42.71 7.92 -20.94
C ASN A 74 42.32 7.01 -22.12
N GLY A 75 41.33 7.46 -22.90
CA GLY A 75 40.89 6.80 -24.13
C GLY A 75 39.91 5.64 -23.92
N ASP A 76 39.75 5.18 -22.67
CA ASP A 76 38.91 4.03 -22.32
C ASP A 76 37.59 4.46 -21.66
N PRO A 77 36.50 3.70 -21.82
CA PRO A 77 35.23 3.95 -21.13
C PRO A 77 35.40 3.93 -19.60
N LEU A 78 34.92 4.96 -18.92
CA LEU A 78 35.01 5.08 -17.47
C LEU A 78 33.90 4.27 -16.78
N TRP A 79 34.27 3.11 -16.26
CA TRP A 79 33.41 2.26 -15.42
C TRP A 79 33.85 2.26 -13.96
N PHE A 80 35.16 2.23 -13.72
CA PHE A 80 35.77 2.15 -12.40
C PHE A 80 36.82 3.24 -12.27
N PRO A 81 36.52 4.34 -11.55
CA PRO A 81 37.50 5.37 -11.26
C PRO A 81 38.69 4.81 -10.47
N PRO A 82 39.91 5.34 -10.65
CA PRO A 82 41.03 5.04 -9.77
C PRO A 82 40.70 5.31 -8.30
N ALA A 83 41.45 4.69 -7.38
CA ALA A 83 41.24 4.93 -5.96
C ALA A 83 41.58 6.39 -5.59
N GLY A 84 40.68 7.08 -4.89
CA GLY A 84 40.85 8.48 -4.52
C GLY A 84 39.54 9.20 -4.19
N ASP A 85 39.66 10.43 -3.72
CA ASP A 85 38.54 11.32 -3.46
C ASP A 85 38.27 12.21 -4.68
N TYR A 86 37.03 12.20 -5.16
CA TYR A 86 36.61 12.97 -6.32
C TYR A 86 35.46 13.90 -5.96
N TYR A 87 35.43 15.08 -6.59
CA TYR A 87 34.19 15.84 -6.69
C TYR A 87 33.22 14.99 -7.50
N PHE A 88 32.12 14.61 -6.89
CA PHE A 88 31.13 13.70 -7.43
C PHE A 88 29.78 14.42 -7.50
N THR A 89 29.09 14.25 -8.62
CA THR A 89 27.71 14.67 -8.78
C THR A 89 26.89 13.53 -9.34
N ALA A 90 25.72 13.29 -8.76
CA ALA A 90 24.71 12.45 -9.36
C ALA A 90 23.56 13.35 -9.79
N THR A 91 23.11 13.22 -11.04
CA THR A 91 21.85 13.82 -11.45
C THR A 91 20.74 13.00 -10.81
N LYS A 92 20.20 13.50 -9.70
CA LYS A 92 18.90 13.00 -9.25
C LYS A 92 17.85 13.66 -10.11
N ASN A 93 16.95 12.86 -10.69
CA ASN A 93 15.68 13.41 -11.13
C ASN A 93 15.07 14.09 -9.91
N GLY A 94 14.84 15.40 -10.00
CA GLY A 94 14.06 16.10 -8.99
C GLY A 94 12.73 15.38 -8.89
N ASP A 95 12.37 14.96 -7.69
CA ASP A 95 11.01 14.53 -7.46
C ASP A 95 10.20 15.82 -7.39
N ALA A 96 9.57 16.18 -8.52
CA ALA A 96 8.74 17.38 -8.64
C ALA A 96 7.49 17.31 -7.75
N GLU A 97 7.32 16.25 -6.96
CA GLU A 97 6.31 16.10 -5.92
C GLU A 97 6.74 16.78 -4.62
N VAL A 98 6.92 18.10 -4.73
CA VAL A 98 6.35 19.11 -3.84
C VAL A 98 5.83 18.55 -2.51
N TYR A 99 6.48 18.91 -1.40
CA TYR A 99 6.07 18.65 -0.02
C TYR A 99 4.55 18.43 0.15
N HIS A 100 4.17 17.21 0.53
CA HIS A 100 2.80 16.83 0.81
C HIS A 100 2.62 16.71 2.33
N TYR A 101 1.72 17.50 2.90
CA TYR A 101 1.29 17.40 4.28
C TYR A 101 -0.04 16.67 4.33
N GLY A 102 -0.15 15.68 5.21
CA GLY A 102 -1.41 15.01 5.50
C GLY A 102 -1.96 15.51 6.83
N ILE A 103 -3.26 15.79 6.90
CA ILE A 103 -4.00 15.83 8.16
C ILE A 103 -5.08 14.76 8.13
N GLY A 104 -5.36 14.14 9.26
CA GLY A 104 -6.48 13.23 9.37
C GLY A 104 -7.06 13.19 10.76
N PHE A 105 -8.25 12.64 10.84
CA PHE A 105 -8.99 12.38 12.05
C PHE A 105 -9.46 10.93 12.00
N ASP A 106 -9.15 10.17 13.05
CA ASP A 106 -9.67 8.84 13.27
C ASP A 106 -10.54 8.84 14.51
N PHE A 107 -11.63 8.10 14.43
CA PHE A 107 -12.53 7.79 15.51
C PHE A 107 -12.89 6.32 15.44
N SER A 108 -12.83 5.62 16.56
CA SER A 108 -13.42 4.29 16.70
C SER A 108 -13.93 4.07 18.11
N MET A 109 -15.00 3.29 18.22
CA MET A 109 -15.57 2.89 19.50
C MET A 109 -16.31 1.56 19.36
N LYS A 110 -16.47 0.89 20.49
CA LYS A 110 -17.18 -0.38 20.66
C LYS A 110 -18.29 -0.23 21.70
N PRO A 111 -19.38 0.49 21.38
CA PRO A 111 -20.46 0.79 22.33
C PRO A 111 -21.09 -0.46 22.93
N LEU A 112 -21.10 -1.56 22.18
CA LEU A 112 -21.59 -2.87 22.63
C LEU A 112 -20.55 -3.96 22.36
N ASP A 113 -19.27 -3.67 22.65
CA ASP A 113 -18.16 -4.58 22.41
C ASP A 113 -18.18 -5.15 20.97
N LYS A 114 -18.19 -6.48 20.79
CA LYS A 114 -18.27 -7.11 19.47
C LYS A 114 -19.65 -7.00 18.81
N MET A 115 -20.72 -6.77 19.57
CA MET A 115 -22.08 -6.65 19.02
C MET A 115 -22.26 -5.37 18.20
N LEU A 116 -21.48 -4.33 18.50
CA LEU A 116 -21.46 -3.12 17.70
C LEU A 116 -20.12 -2.41 17.86
N THR A 117 -19.38 -2.34 16.77
CA THR A 117 -18.17 -1.53 16.62
C THR A 117 -18.39 -0.55 15.48
N VAL A 118 -18.02 0.71 15.71
CA VAL A 118 -18.10 1.77 14.71
C VAL A 118 -16.72 2.44 14.58
N ALA A 119 -16.34 2.74 13.35
CA ALA A 119 -15.11 3.45 13.03
C ALA A 119 -15.37 4.47 11.91
N PHE A 120 -14.69 5.60 12.01
CA PHE A 120 -14.79 6.70 11.07
C PHE A 120 -13.42 7.35 10.90
N THR A 121 -13.08 7.66 9.66
CA THR A 121 -11.81 8.29 9.31
C THR A 121 -12.05 9.39 8.28
N VAL A 122 -11.41 10.53 8.49
CA VAL A 122 -11.27 11.59 7.49
C VAL A 122 -9.79 11.87 7.30
N ASN A 123 -9.30 11.87 6.08
CA ASN A 123 -7.92 12.27 5.79
C ASN A 123 -7.91 13.28 4.66
N SER A 124 -7.00 14.23 4.69
CA SER A 124 -6.76 15.18 3.62
C SER A 124 -5.27 15.37 3.41
N THR A 125 -4.87 15.60 2.16
CA THR A 125 -3.49 15.86 1.77
C THR A 125 -3.39 17.25 1.13
N PHE A 126 -2.32 17.98 1.44
CA PHE A 126 -2.04 19.34 0.99
C PHE A 126 -0.63 19.41 0.41
N GLY A 127 -0.43 20.13 -0.69
CA GLY A 127 0.91 20.42 -1.25
C GLY A 127 0.90 21.72 -2.06
N LYS A 128 2.07 22.25 -2.46
CA LYS A 128 2.15 23.47 -3.30
C LYS A 128 1.39 23.32 -4.63
N GLN A 129 1.22 22.10 -5.14
CA GLN A 129 0.47 21.81 -6.35
C GLN A 129 -0.67 20.83 -6.05
N TYR A 130 -1.88 21.35 -5.85
CA TYR A 130 -3.10 20.54 -5.69
C TYR A 130 -3.51 19.71 -6.93
N LYS A 131 -2.78 19.86 -8.04
CA LYS A 131 -3.24 19.46 -9.39
C LYS A 131 -2.78 18.08 -9.86
N LYS A 132 -1.96 17.36 -9.08
CA LYS A 132 -1.30 16.13 -9.54
C LYS A 132 -1.35 14.94 -8.59
N VAL A 133 -2.00 15.08 -7.44
CA VAL A 133 -2.18 13.91 -6.57
C VAL A 133 -3.32 13.09 -7.18
N ASP A 134 -2.97 12.04 -7.93
CA ASP A 134 -3.93 11.05 -8.45
C ASP A 134 -4.65 10.30 -7.29
N ASP A 135 -4.14 10.45 -6.07
CA ASP A 135 -4.77 10.04 -4.81
C ASP A 135 -5.55 11.22 -4.19
N GLY A 136 -6.86 11.04 -3.97
CA GLY A 136 -7.78 12.10 -3.57
C GLY A 136 -7.32 12.97 -2.40
N LEU A 137 -7.67 14.26 -2.47
CA LEU A 137 -7.20 15.30 -1.54
C LEU A 137 -8.03 15.37 -0.26
N LEU A 138 -9.21 14.74 -0.23
CA LEU A 138 -10.01 14.45 0.96
C LEU A 138 -10.58 13.04 0.82
N ASN A 139 -10.36 12.20 1.83
CA ASN A 139 -10.81 10.82 1.90
C ASN A 139 -11.67 10.65 3.15
N LEU A 140 -12.75 9.88 3.04
CA LEU A 140 -13.77 9.65 4.04
C LEU A 140 -14.03 8.15 4.11
N GLY A 141 -13.75 7.55 5.25
CA GLY A 141 -13.98 6.14 5.52
C GLY A 141 -14.96 5.97 6.70
N PHE A 142 -15.88 5.03 6.57
CA PHE A 142 -16.75 4.59 7.64
C PHE A 142 -16.83 3.08 7.64
N GLU A 143 -16.78 2.48 8.82
CA GLU A 143 -16.97 1.05 9.01
C GLU A 143 -17.87 0.80 10.23
N VAL A 144 -18.85 -0.07 10.07
CA VAL A 144 -19.64 -0.64 11.16
C VAL A 144 -19.52 -2.15 11.08
N THR A 145 -19.18 -2.76 12.21
CA THR A 145 -19.16 -4.21 12.36
C THR A 145 -20.03 -4.64 13.53
N SER A 146 -20.64 -5.81 13.41
CA SER A 146 -21.51 -6.38 14.41
C SER A 146 -21.36 -7.90 14.42
N GLU A 147 -21.08 -8.46 15.59
CA GLU A 147 -21.10 -9.88 15.88
C GLU A 147 -22.22 -10.15 16.90
N PRO A 148 -23.50 -10.13 16.48
CA PRO A 148 -24.64 -10.18 17.40
C PRO A 148 -24.85 -11.56 18.04
N MET A 149 -24.28 -12.62 17.45
CA MET A 149 -24.27 -13.98 17.98
C MET A 149 -23.03 -14.72 17.50
N ASP A 150 -22.74 -15.85 18.14
CA ASP A 150 -21.59 -16.68 17.80
C ASP A 150 -21.61 -17.15 16.34
N GLY A 151 -20.48 -16.97 15.67
CA GLY A 151 -20.28 -17.30 14.27
C GLY A 151 -20.96 -16.36 13.26
N LEU A 152 -21.79 -15.39 13.66
CA LEU A 152 -22.38 -14.40 12.74
C LEU A 152 -21.62 -13.08 12.81
N LYS A 153 -21.13 -12.60 11.67
CA LYS A 153 -20.46 -11.32 11.50
C LYS A 153 -21.10 -10.51 10.38
N LEU A 154 -21.48 -9.29 10.70
CA LEU A 154 -22.02 -8.31 9.75
C LEU A 154 -21.01 -7.16 9.64
N LYS A 155 -20.78 -6.69 8.40
CA LYS A 155 -19.92 -5.54 8.14
C LYS A 155 -20.57 -4.63 7.10
N ALA A 156 -20.62 -3.35 7.39
CA ALA A 156 -20.92 -2.30 6.43
C ALA A 156 -19.72 -1.36 6.35
N GLY A 157 -19.21 -1.11 5.15
CA GLY A 157 -18.13 -0.18 4.89
C GLY A 157 -18.53 0.85 3.85
N PHE A 158 -18.02 2.06 3.99
CA PHE A 158 -18.10 3.12 3.00
C PHE A 158 -16.72 3.75 2.88
N ASP A 159 -16.26 3.95 1.64
CA ASP A 159 -15.07 4.74 1.33
C ASP A 159 -15.43 5.77 0.27
N GLY A 160 -14.88 6.97 0.41
CA GLY A 160 -15.17 8.09 -0.44
C GLY A 160 -13.96 8.98 -0.57
N LYS A 161 -13.65 9.41 -1.79
CA LYS A 161 -12.58 10.36 -2.09
C LYS A 161 -13.14 11.55 -2.85
N TYR A 162 -12.68 12.74 -2.49
CA TYR A 162 -12.93 13.97 -3.20
C TYR A 162 -11.65 14.48 -3.83
N VAL A 163 -11.71 14.73 -5.13
CA VAL A 163 -10.61 15.32 -5.90
C VAL A 163 -10.97 16.79 -6.16
N PHE A 164 -10.28 17.72 -5.49
CA PHE A 164 -10.58 19.16 -5.61
C PHE A 164 -10.47 19.69 -7.05
N ASP A 165 -9.51 19.18 -7.84
CA ASP A 165 -9.28 19.65 -9.22
C ASP A 165 -10.43 19.26 -10.16
N ASN A 166 -10.84 17.99 -10.12
CA ASN A 166 -11.93 17.46 -10.94
C ASN A 166 -13.32 17.73 -10.33
N LYS A 167 -13.39 18.27 -9.11
CA LYS A 167 -14.62 18.46 -8.32
C LYS A 167 -15.48 17.19 -8.25
N ALA A 168 -14.84 16.04 -8.28
CA ALA A 168 -15.49 14.73 -8.33
C ALA A 168 -15.43 14.07 -6.96
N PHE A 169 -16.58 13.50 -6.55
CA PHE A 169 -16.67 12.65 -5.38
C PHE A 169 -16.88 11.21 -5.84
N ASP A 170 -15.84 10.39 -5.69
CA ASP A 170 -15.89 8.98 -6.01
C ASP A 170 -16.06 8.21 -4.71
N TRP A 171 -16.99 7.28 -4.68
CA TRP A 171 -17.29 6.47 -3.51
C TRP A 171 -17.52 5.02 -3.86
N ASP A 172 -17.35 4.17 -2.86
CA ASP A 172 -17.83 2.81 -2.84
C ASP A 172 -18.37 2.42 -1.45
N THR A 173 -19.18 1.37 -1.44
CA THR A 173 -19.72 0.80 -0.22
C THR A 173 -19.82 -0.70 -0.35
N VAL A 174 -19.63 -1.39 0.77
CA VAL A 174 -19.75 -2.82 0.87
C VAL A 174 -20.63 -3.19 2.06
N PHE A 175 -21.50 -4.16 1.86
CA PHE A 175 -22.19 -4.86 2.93
C PHE A 175 -21.85 -6.35 2.85
N THR A 176 -21.39 -6.94 3.95
CA THR A 176 -21.11 -8.37 4.04
C THR A 176 -21.79 -9.00 5.24
N ALA A 177 -22.21 -10.25 5.06
CA ALA A 177 -22.70 -11.11 6.11
C ALA A 177 -21.94 -12.43 6.03
N GLU A 178 -21.34 -12.83 7.14
CA GLU A 178 -20.57 -14.06 7.28
C GLU A 178 -21.16 -14.88 8.42
N TYR A 179 -21.52 -16.14 8.13
CA TYR A 179 -21.92 -17.12 9.12
C TYR A 179 -20.99 -18.33 9.06
N LYS A 180 -20.13 -18.47 10.06
CA LYS A 180 -19.09 -19.50 10.13
C LYS A 180 -18.25 -19.50 8.85
N TRP A 181 -18.30 -20.59 8.09
CA TRP A 181 -17.56 -20.78 6.84
C TRP A 181 -18.20 -20.13 5.61
N VAL A 182 -19.44 -19.65 5.68
CA VAL A 182 -20.12 -19.04 4.53
C VAL A 182 -20.14 -17.52 4.67
N GLY A 183 -19.73 -16.81 3.62
CA GLY A 183 -19.85 -15.36 3.52
C GLY A 183 -20.57 -14.96 2.25
N ALA A 184 -21.28 -13.83 2.29
CA ALA A 184 -21.80 -13.19 1.09
C ALA A 184 -21.77 -11.67 1.26
N GLY A 185 -21.74 -10.95 0.14
CA GLY A 185 -21.77 -9.51 0.20
C GLY A 185 -22.19 -8.85 -1.10
N VAL A 186 -22.54 -7.58 -0.95
CA VAL A 186 -22.89 -6.66 -2.02
C VAL A 186 -21.94 -5.49 -1.96
N TYR A 187 -21.38 -5.11 -3.10
CA TYR A 187 -20.52 -3.95 -3.25
C TYR A 187 -21.13 -3.02 -4.30
N VAL A 188 -21.24 -1.74 -4.01
CA VAL A 188 -21.78 -0.73 -4.93
C VAL A 188 -20.79 0.40 -5.01
N ALA A 189 -20.53 0.90 -6.21
CA ALA A 189 -19.57 1.97 -6.38
C ALA A 189 -19.98 2.97 -7.47
N SER A 190 -19.51 4.19 -7.29
CA SER A 190 -19.67 5.31 -8.22
C SER A 190 -18.94 5.12 -9.55
N ALA A 191 -19.31 5.92 -10.54
CA ALA A 191 -18.87 5.82 -11.93
C ALA A 191 -17.36 5.75 -12.17
N ASN A 192 -16.56 6.49 -11.39
CA ASN A 192 -15.12 6.59 -11.64
C ASN A 192 -14.30 5.56 -10.85
N THR A 193 -14.97 4.56 -10.25
CA THR A 193 -14.30 3.42 -9.61
C THR A 193 -14.13 2.26 -10.59
N LYS A 194 -13.27 1.30 -10.22
CA LYS A 194 -13.05 0.08 -11.03
C LYS A 194 -14.33 -0.72 -11.25
N VAL A 195 -15.24 -0.73 -10.27
CA VAL A 195 -16.52 -1.45 -10.38
C VAL A 195 -17.55 -0.63 -11.16
N GLY A 196 -17.69 0.66 -10.86
CA GLY A 196 -18.66 1.54 -11.54
C GLY A 196 -18.39 1.71 -13.05
N SER A 197 -17.11 1.79 -13.45
CA SER A 197 -16.70 1.70 -14.86
C SER A 197 -17.56 2.58 -15.81
N SER A 198 -17.71 3.87 -15.49
CA SER A 198 -18.49 4.96 -16.15
C SER A 198 -19.93 5.23 -15.65
N LYS A 199 -20.47 4.41 -14.75
CA LYS A 199 -21.78 4.66 -14.09
C LYS A 199 -21.81 4.02 -12.70
N ILE A 200 -22.85 4.30 -11.91
CA ILE A 200 -23.02 3.54 -10.65
C ILE A 200 -23.23 2.07 -11.02
N ASP A 201 -22.47 1.19 -10.38
CA ASP A 201 -22.56 -0.24 -10.64
C ASP A 201 -22.41 -1.06 -9.36
N MET A 202 -22.79 -2.33 -9.46
CA MET A 202 -22.87 -3.25 -8.34
C MET A 202 -22.16 -4.56 -8.66
N ALA A 203 -21.55 -5.13 -7.63
CA ALA A 203 -21.02 -6.48 -7.60
C ALA A 203 -21.62 -7.23 -6.41
N VAL A 204 -21.78 -8.54 -6.56
CA VAL A 204 -22.13 -9.45 -5.47
C VAL A 204 -21.14 -10.58 -5.41
N PHE A 205 -20.96 -11.14 -4.23
CA PHE A 205 -20.14 -12.31 -4.05
C PHE A 205 -20.71 -13.25 -3.00
N ALA A 206 -20.32 -14.51 -3.11
CA ALA A 206 -20.44 -15.50 -2.06
C ALA A 206 -19.10 -16.22 -1.91
N GLN A 207 -18.77 -16.60 -0.68
CA GLN A 207 -17.59 -17.37 -0.39
C GLN A 207 -17.90 -18.49 0.59
N PHE A 208 -17.14 -19.56 0.45
CA PHE A 208 -16.94 -20.56 1.46
C PHE A 208 -15.46 -20.56 1.82
N ALA A 209 -15.11 -20.46 3.10
CA ALA A 209 -13.74 -20.52 3.56
C ALA A 209 -13.63 -21.27 4.89
N THR A 210 -12.59 -22.10 5.02
CA THR A 210 -12.23 -22.80 6.25
C THR A 210 -10.77 -22.56 6.56
N LYS A 211 -10.45 -22.52 7.85
CA LYS A 211 -9.10 -22.36 8.39
C LYS A 211 -8.62 -23.66 9.00
N GLY A 212 -7.34 -24.00 8.77
CA GLY A 212 -6.76 -25.24 9.29
C GLY A 212 -6.46 -25.22 10.79
N ASP A 213 -6.46 -24.04 11.40
CA ASP A 213 -6.23 -23.85 12.83
C ASP A 213 -7.45 -24.29 13.65
N LYS A 214 -7.26 -25.17 14.63
CA LYS A 214 -8.30 -25.69 15.53
C LYS A 214 -8.97 -24.61 16.38
N GLU A 215 -8.27 -23.53 16.68
CA GLU A 215 -8.80 -22.45 17.49
C GLU A 215 -9.67 -21.48 16.68
N ASP A 216 -9.66 -21.59 15.35
CA ASP A 216 -10.45 -20.76 14.46
C ASP A 216 -11.90 -21.24 14.38
N ALA A 217 -12.86 -20.31 14.50
CA ALA A 217 -14.29 -20.61 14.44
C ALA A 217 -14.76 -21.17 13.08
N THR A 218 -13.94 -21.03 12.03
CA THR A 218 -14.18 -21.57 10.69
C THR A 218 -13.47 -22.89 10.43
N ASN A 219 -12.84 -23.49 11.46
CA ASN A 219 -12.24 -24.81 11.35
C ASN A 219 -13.30 -25.88 11.10
N LEU A 220 -13.19 -26.55 9.95
CA LEU A 220 -13.97 -27.74 9.63
C LEU A 220 -13.17 -29.01 9.85
N VAL A 221 -11.91 -28.98 9.42
CA VAL A 221 -10.96 -30.09 9.54
C VAL A 221 -9.62 -29.50 9.94
N GLU A 222 -9.01 -30.05 10.98
CA GLU A 222 -7.65 -29.68 11.37
C GLU A 222 -6.68 -29.81 10.19
N GLY A 223 -5.88 -28.77 9.98
CA GLY A 223 -4.91 -28.69 8.90
C GLY A 223 -5.48 -28.20 7.57
N LEU A 224 -6.79 -28.14 7.36
CA LEU A 224 -7.39 -27.72 6.10
C LEU A 224 -7.64 -26.20 6.04
N ASP A 225 -6.85 -25.48 5.25
CA ASP A 225 -7.17 -24.10 4.82
C ASP A 225 -7.65 -24.15 3.36
N ALA A 226 -8.94 -23.99 3.14
CA ALA A 226 -9.50 -24.09 1.80
C ALA A 226 -10.67 -23.13 1.61
N GLY A 227 -10.96 -22.80 0.36
CA GLY A 227 -12.11 -21.99 0.06
C GLY A 227 -12.44 -21.86 -1.41
N VAL A 228 -13.66 -21.41 -1.63
CA VAL A 228 -14.23 -21.10 -2.93
C VAL A 228 -14.86 -19.73 -2.82
N TYR A 229 -14.55 -18.87 -3.77
CA TYR A 229 -15.16 -17.56 -3.93
C TYR A 229 -15.81 -17.50 -5.30
N ILE A 230 -17.04 -17.00 -5.35
CA ILE A 230 -17.76 -16.69 -6.57
C ILE A 230 -18.20 -15.25 -6.53
N GLY A 231 -18.05 -14.55 -7.65
CA GLY A 231 -18.42 -13.15 -7.77
C GLY A 231 -19.02 -12.82 -9.11
N MET A 232 -19.96 -11.88 -9.10
CA MET A 232 -20.53 -11.26 -10.29
C MET A 232 -20.38 -9.75 -10.17
N TYR A 233 -20.04 -9.08 -11.26
CA TYR A 233 -19.90 -7.63 -11.30
C TYR A 233 -20.67 -7.03 -12.48
N LYS A 234 -20.73 -5.70 -12.55
CA LYS A 234 -21.47 -4.96 -13.57
C LYS A 234 -22.98 -5.24 -13.61
N LEU A 235 -23.60 -5.44 -12.44
CA LEU A 235 -24.98 -5.88 -12.31
C LEU A 235 -26.03 -4.81 -12.65
N LEU A 236 -25.67 -3.52 -12.59
CA LEU A 236 -26.55 -2.42 -12.97
C LEU A 236 -26.20 -1.88 -14.36
N GLY A 237 -24.94 -2.04 -14.77
CA GLY A 237 -24.41 -1.42 -15.99
C GLY A 237 -24.51 -2.25 -17.27
N SER A 238 -24.85 -3.54 -17.19
CA SER A 238 -24.74 -4.47 -18.33
C SER A 238 -25.93 -5.44 -18.41
N SER A 239 -26.26 -5.88 -19.62
CA SER A 239 -27.21 -6.98 -19.85
C SER A 239 -26.57 -8.37 -19.73
N LYS A 240 -25.23 -8.42 -19.70
CA LYS A 240 -24.43 -9.62 -19.44
C LYS A 240 -23.58 -9.39 -18.20
N PHE A 241 -23.67 -10.28 -17.23
CA PHE A 241 -22.96 -10.16 -15.96
C PHE A 241 -21.69 -11.00 -16.01
N PRO A 242 -20.50 -10.38 -16.02
CA PRO A 242 -19.27 -11.12 -15.88
C PRO A 242 -19.26 -11.87 -14.54
N PHE A 243 -18.93 -13.16 -14.62
CA PHE A 243 -18.78 -14.05 -13.50
C PHE A 243 -17.30 -14.40 -13.32
N PHE A 244 -16.83 -14.48 -12.08
CA PHE A 244 -15.52 -14.99 -11.75
C PHE A 244 -15.58 -15.95 -10.57
N THR A 245 -14.66 -16.90 -10.58
CA THR A 245 -14.48 -17.84 -9.48
C THR A 245 -13.02 -17.94 -9.11
N LYS A 246 -12.76 -18.12 -7.81
CA LYS A 246 -11.44 -18.41 -7.25
C LYS A 246 -11.58 -19.59 -6.30
N VAL A 247 -10.70 -20.57 -6.43
CA VAL A 247 -10.63 -21.74 -5.55
C VAL A 247 -9.21 -21.83 -4.99
N TRP A 248 -9.08 -22.17 -3.72
CA TRP A 248 -7.79 -22.44 -3.08
C TRP A 248 -7.92 -23.56 -2.03
N GLY A 249 -6.79 -24.18 -1.72
CA GLY A 249 -6.70 -25.26 -0.74
C GLY A 249 -5.26 -25.54 -0.36
N ALA A 250 -5.02 -25.72 0.93
CA ALA A 250 -3.79 -26.18 1.55
C ALA A 250 -4.15 -27.12 2.71
N TYR A 251 -3.36 -28.19 2.88
CA TYR A 251 -3.54 -29.14 3.96
C TYR A 251 -2.22 -29.33 4.72
N THR A 252 -2.23 -29.07 6.02
CA THR A 252 -1.07 -29.25 6.91
C THR A 252 -1.22 -30.55 7.70
N VAL A 253 -0.24 -31.45 7.57
CA VAL A 253 -0.15 -32.68 8.35
C VAL A 253 1.01 -32.55 9.32
N ASN A 254 0.74 -32.66 10.63
CA ASN A 254 1.80 -32.80 11.64
C ASN A 254 2.20 -34.27 11.76
N ILE A 255 3.36 -34.63 11.19
CA ILE A 255 3.98 -35.94 11.41
C ILE A 255 4.93 -35.79 12.61
N ASN A 256 4.46 -36.17 13.80
CA ASN A 256 5.35 -36.36 14.95
C ASN A 256 5.90 -37.80 14.90
N ASP A 257 7.09 -37.98 14.34
CA ASP A 257 7.83 -39.23 14.48
C ASP A 257 8.68 -39.16 15.75
N SER A 258 8.29 -39.90 16.80
CA SER A 258 9.12 -40.12 17.98
C SER A 258 10.00 -41.35 17.76
N MET A 259 11.03 -41.22 16.91
CA MET A 259 12.12 -42.19 16.83
C MET A 259 12.97 -42.12 18.10
N TRP A 260 12.65 -42.94 19.10
CA TRP A 260 13.57 -43.25 20.19
C TRP A 260 14.54 -44.36 19.78
N ILE A 261 15.78 -44.02 19.43
CA ILE A 261 16.86 -45.01 19.43
C ILE A 261 17.27 -45.19 20.89
N LYS A 262 16.93 -46.34 21.48
CA LYS A 262 17.56 -46.76 22.75
C LYS A 262 19.06 -46.95 22.48
N PRO A 263 19.96 -46.26 23.20
CA PRO A 263 21.36 -46.66 23.20
C PRO A 263 21.48 -48.02 23.90
N TYR A 264 22.16 -48.96 23.25
CA TYR A 264 22.66 -50.18 23.87
C TYR A 264 23.78 -49.83 24.85
#